data_AF-A0A5C3P484-F1
#
_entry.id   AF-A0A5C3P484-F1
#
_cell.length_a   1.000
_cell.length_b   1.000
_cell.length_c   1.000
_cell.angle_alpha   90.00
_cell.angle_beta   90.00
_cell.angle_gamma   90.00
#
_symmetry.space_group_name_H-M   'P 1'
#
loop_
_entity.id
_entity.type
_entity.pdbx_description
1 polymer ?
#
loop_
_entity_poly.entity_id
_entity_poly.type
_entity_poly.pdbx_seq_one_letter_code
_entity_poly.pdbx_strand_id
1 'polypeptide(L)'
;MSASPAASPSPAPGASGHRHASTPLDKQRAQLEKLLKDPAKPAYVPPPPKEKNIRPPREMMKNVQGSSAGAGSGEFHVYKASRRREYERLKLMEEQAQKETTAAEFERKKREWEEAAEAKTAKNRAKRQKKKERVKGKGTEKEKEADAAGGAASGASGDQSEVPFKKRRLVSGKELVFRRPGEDDEEDDEDDVGPEPAPAANVPTTADAPPVPIVDAPRITIIEDD
;
A
#
# COMPACT_ATOMS: atom_id res chain seq x y z
N MET A 1 46.77 -17.73 65.12
CA MET A 1 46.71 -16.40 64.50
C MET A 1 45.68 -16.45 63.39
N SER A 2 44.54 -15.82 63.62
CA SER A 2 43.36 -15.82 62.75
C SER A 2 43.51 -14.77 61.66
N ALA A 3 43.58 -15.20 60.40
CA ALA A 3 43.43 -14.30 59.25
C ALA A 3 41.97 -14.34 58.78
N SER A 4 41.27 -13.21 58.93
CA SER A 4 39.95 -12.99 58.32
C SER A 4 40.11 -12.81 56.79
N PRO A 5 39.25 -13.40 55.95
CA PRO A 5 39.18 -13.00 54.54
C PRO A 5 38.37 -11.71 54.38
N ALA A 6 38.93 -10.77 53.62
CA ALA A 6 38.35 -9.48 53.30
C ALA A 6 37.02 -9.62 52.52
N ALA A 7 36.08 -8.72 52.81
CA ALA A 7 34.82 -8.61 52.07
C ALA A 7 35.07 -8.28 50.60
N SER A 8 34.51 -9.08 49.70
CA SER A 8 34.50 -8.85 48.26
C SER A 8 33.72 -7.58 47.89
N PRO A 9 34.17 -6.79 46.88
CA PRO A 9 33.40 -5.64 46.42
C PRO A 9 32.10 -6.14 45.77
N SER A 10 30.97 -5.66 46.29
CA SER A 10 29.64 -5.90 45.74
C SER A 10 29.60 -5.52 44.26
N PRO A 11 28.96 -6.30 43.37
CA PRO A 11 28.86 -5.95 41.96
C PRO A 11 28.11 -4.62 41.82
N ALA A 12 28.74 -3.65 41.15
CA ALA A 12 28.14 -2.37 40.81
C ALA A 12 26.75 -2.59 40.16
N PRO A 13 25.75 -1.76 40.46
CA PRO A 13 24.45 -1.88 39.82
C PRO A 13 24.65 -1.75 38.30
N GLY A 14 24.35 -2.84 37.60
CA GLY A 14 24.54 -2.96 36.16
C GLY A 14 23.98 -1.75 35.43
N ALA A 15 24.76 -1.30 34.45
CA ALA A 15 24.46 -0.21 33.54
C ALA A 15 22.98 -0.19 33.17
N SER A 16 22.38 0.99 33.29
CA SER A 16 20.98 1.28 32.98
C SER A 16 20.57 0.63 31.66
N GLY A 17 19.83 -0.47 31.73
CA GLY A 17 19.06 -0.97 30.59
C GLY A 17 18.25 0.20 30.05
N HIS A 18 18.31 0.39 28.73
CA HIS A 18 17.70 1.52 28.04
C HIS A 18 16.29 1.75 28.59
N ARG A 19 16.11 2.83 29.36
CA ARG A 19 14.85 3.15 30.07
C ARG A 19 13.76 3.67 29.13
N HIS A 20 13.91 3.42 27.83
CA HIS A 20 13.03 3.88 26.79
C HIS A 20 12.41 2.66 26.13
N ALA A 21 11.10 2.73 25.88
CA ALA A 21 10.42 1.71 25.10
C ALA A 21 11.13 1.58 23.75
N SER A 22 11.50 0.34 23.37
CA SER A 22 12.18 0.05 22.11
C SER A 22 11.40 0.67 20.95
N THR A 23 12.08 1.48 20.14
CA THR A 23 11.46 2.05 18.93
C THR A 23 11.16 0.92 17.93
N PRO A 24 10.28 1.14 16.94
CA PRO A 24 10.06 0.18 15.87
C PRO A 24 11.36 -0.20 15.14
N LEU A 25 12.26 0.78 14.98
CA LEU A 25 13.59 0.57 14.38
C LEU A 25 14.48 -0.32 15.26
N ASP A 26 14.44 -0.16 16.58
CA ASP A 26 15.23 -0.99 17.48
C ASP A 26 14.74 -2.45 17.48
N LYS A 27 13.43 -2.67 17.34
CA LYS A 27 12.86 -4.02 17.18
C LYS A 27 13.32 -4.66 15.87
N GLN A 28 13.33 -3.90 14.77
CA GLN A 28 13.83 -4.38 13.48
C GLN A 28 15.32 -4.68 13.54
N ARG A 29 16.13 -3.80 14.16
CA ARG A 29 17.57 -4.03 14.37
C ARG A 29 17.81 -5.32 15.16
N ALA A 30 17.11 -5.53 16.27
CA ALA A 30 17.25 -6.75 17.06
C ALA A 30 16.84 -8.02 16.28
N GLN A 31 15.81 -7.95 15.44
CA GLN A 31 15.43 -9.05 14.55
C GLN A 31 16.50 -9.32 13.48
N LEU A 32 17.05 -8.28 12.86
CA LEU A 32 18.12 -8.39 11.87
C LEU A 32 19.41 -8.94 12.50
N GLU A 33 19.81 -8.47 13.67
CA GLU A 33 20.97 -9.00 14.42
C GLU A 33 20.79 -10.50 14.72
N LYS A 34 19.58 -10.92 15.07
CA LYS A 34 19.26 -12.34 15.30
C LYS A 34 19.34 -13.17 14.01
N LEU A 35 18.87 -12.64 12.88
CA LEU A 35 18.92 -13.30 11.57
C LEU A 35 20.36 -13.38 11.02
N LEU A 36 21.14 -12.31 11.20
CA LEU A 36 22.52 -12.20 10.71
C LEU A 36 23.54 -12.93 11.58
N LYS A 37 23.16 -13.37 12.79
CA LYS A 37 24.02 -14.19 13.65
C LYS A 37 24.41 -15.51 13.00
N ASP A 38 23.45 -16.17 12.33
CA ASP A 38 23.61 -17.44 11.64
C ASP A 38 23.04 -17.37 10.21
N PRO A 39 23.76 -16.74 9.27
CA PRO A 39 23.24 -16.40 7.95
C PRO A 39 23.05 -17.61 7.03
N ALA A 40 23.66 -18.76 7.37
CA ALA A 40 23.43 -20.03 6.68
C ALA A 40 22.09 -20.69 7.04
N LYS A 41 21.41 -20.22 8.10
CA LYS A 41 20.09 -20.72 8.48
C LYS A 41 19.03 -20.07 7.60
N PRO A 42 18.21 -20.84 6.87
CA PRO A 42 17.15 -20.25 6.06
C PRO A 42 16.14 -19.52 6.94
N ALA A 43 15.72 -18.34 6.50
CA ALA A 43 14.72 -17.55 7.21
C ALA A 43 13.33 -18.18 6.99
N TYR A 44 12.62 -18.46 8.09
CA TYR A 44 11.26 -19.00 8.04
C TYR A 44 10.25 -17.87 7.82
N VAL A 45 9.58 -17.88 6.67
CA VAL A 45 8.42 -17.03 6.39
C VAL A 45 7.16 -17.84 6.67
N PRO A 46 6.29 -17.40 7.60
CA PRO A 46 5.07 -18.16 7.88
C PRO A 46 4.13 -18.12 6.66
N PRO A 47 3.50 -19.25 6.29
CA PRO A 47 2.49 -19.28 5.24
C PRO A 47 1.26 -18.45 5.64
N PRO A 48 0.42 -18.05 4.67
CA PRO A 48 -0.78 -17.28 4.95
C PRO A 48 -1.69 -18.00 5.96
N PRO A 49 -2.44 -17.25 6.79
CA PRO A 49 -3.33 -17.84 7.79
C PRO A 49 -4.40 -18.68 7.10
N LYS A 50 -4.47 -19.97 7.47
CA LYS A 50 -5.47 -20.89 6.92
C LYS A 50 -6.86 -20.56 7.45
N GLU A 51 -7.87 -20.68 6.60
CA GLU A 51 -9.26 -20.56 7.02
C GLU A 51 -9.61 -21.66 8.03
N LYS A 52 -10.46 -21.32 9.00
CA LYS A 52 -10.96 -22.29 9.98
C LYS A 52 -11.82 -23.29 9.20
N ASN A 53 -11.52 -24.59 9.31
CA ASN A 53 -12.34 -25.65 8.74
C ASN A 53 -12.67 -26.68 9.82
N ILE A 54 -13.87 -27.25 9.74
CA ILE A 54 -14.34 -28.27 10.68
C ILE A 54 -14.04 -29.63 10.11
N ARG A 55 -13.56 -30.52 10.99
CA ARG A 55 -13.26 -31.89 10.59
C ARG A 55 -14.51 -32.55 9.99
N PRO A 56 -14.41 -33.20 8.82
CA PRO A 56 -15.56 -33.83 8.21
C PRO A 56 -16.18 -34.88 9.15
N PRO A 57 -17.52 -35.07 9.10
CA PRO A 57 -18.19 -36.15 9.82
C PRO A 57 -17.57 -37.50 9.46
N ARG A 58 -17.56 -38.44 10.41
CA ARG A 58 -17.11 -39.81 10.14
C ARG A 58 -18.20 -40.53 9.35
N GLU A 59 -17.82 -41.24 8.29
CA GLU A 59 -18.76 -41.96 7.43
C GLU A 59 -19.47 -43.12 8.14
N MET A 60 -18.75 -43.88 8.96
CA MET A 60 -19.29 -45.01 9.72
C MET A 60 -18.96 -44.87 11.20
N MET A 61 -19.99 -44.84 12.05
CA MET A 61 -19.83 -45.02 13.50
C MET A 61 -19.75 -46.50 13.82
N LYS A 62 -18.67 -46.92 14.49
CA LYS A 62 -18.45 -48.34 14.86
C LYS A 62 -19.27 -48.78 16.07
N ASN A 63 -19.71 -47.84 16.90
CA ASN A 63 -20.33 -48.10 18.21
C ASN A 63 -21.76 -47.55 18.27
N VAL A 64 -22.61 -47.93 17.32
CA VAL A 64 -24.03 -47.55 17.34
C VAL A 64 -24.78 -48.55 18.21
N GLN A 65 -25.28 -48.10 19.37
CA GLN A 65 -26.16 -48.89 20.22
C GLN A 65 -27.55 -49.00 19.56
N GLY A 66 -28.26 -50.12 19.79
CA GLY A 66 -29.57 -50.35 19.16
C GLY A 66 -30.61 -49.28 19.49
N SER A 67 -31.54 -49.04 18.56
CA SER A 67 -32.51 -47.92 18.63
C SER A 67 -33.47 -47.96 19.83
N SER A 68 -33.71 -49.14 20.40
CA SER A 68 -34.56 -49.33 21.59
C SER A 68 -33.77 -49.39 22.89
N ALA A 69 -32.44 -49.28 22.83
CA ALA A 69 -31.62 -49.36 24.01
C ALA A 69 -31.69 -48.04 24.81
N GLY A 70 -31.68 -48.14 26.15
CA GLY A 70 -31.78 -46.96 27.01
C GLY A 70 -30.57 -46.02 26.93
N ALA A 71 -30.73 -44.80 27.43
CA ALA A 71 -29.68 -43.80 27.48
C ALA A 71 -28.51 -44.28 28.38
N GLY A 72 -27.34 -44.48 27.77
CA GLY A 72 -26.11 -44.79 28.49
C GLY A 72 -25.51 -43.57 29.18
N SER A 73 -24.62 -43.79 30.16
CA SER A 73 -23.94 -42.71 30.90
C SER A 73 -23.05 -41.82 30.03
N GLY A 74 -22.58 -42.32 28.88
CA GLY A 74 -21.77 -41.59 27.91
C GLY A 74 -22.55 -40.76 26.89
N GLU A 75 -23.87 -40.97 26.77
CA GLU A 75 -24.68 -40.36 25.69
C GLU A 75 -24.73 -38.83 25.80
N PHE A 76 -24.75 -38.30 27.03
CA PHE A 76 -24.69 -36.85 27.27
C PHE A 76 -23.43 -36.21 26.66
N HIS A 77 -22.27 -36.87 26.80
CA HIS A 77 -21.02 -36.35 26.25
C HIS A 77 -20.97 -36.46 24.72
N VAL A 78 -21.56 -37.52 24.16
CA VAL A 78 -21.72 -37.68 22.71
C VAL A 78 -22.56 -36.54 22.14
N TYR A 79 -23.73 -36.27 22.74
CA TYR A 79 -24.60 -35.15 22.34
C TYR A 79 -23.91 -33.79 22.51
N LYS A 80 -23.22 -33.55 23.63
CA LYS A 80 -22.49 -32.29 23.85
C LYS A 80 -21.43 -32.04 22.78
N ALA A 81 -20.68 -33.09 22.41
CA ALA A 81 -19.64 -32.99 21.38
C ALA A 81 -20.23 -32.82 19.97
N SER A 82 -21.31 -33.55 19.64
CA SER A 82 -21.97 -33.42 18.34
C SER A 82 -22.63 -32.04 18.18
N ARG A 83 -23.31 -31.55 19.21
CA ARG A 83 -23.95 -30.22 19.22
C ARG A 83 -22.93 -29.10 19.10
N ARG A 84 -21.80 -29.18 19.81
CA ARG A 84 -20.71 -28.20 19.68
C ARG A 84 -20.16 -28.18 18.26
N ARG A 85 -19.89 -29.35 17.67
CA ARG A 85 -19.42 -29.45 16.28
C ARG A 85 -20.42 -28.86 15.29
N GLU A 86 -21.72 -29.11 15.50
CA GLU A 86 -22.77 -28.59 14.62
C GLU A 86 -22.92 -27.07 14.71
N TYR A 87 -22.85 -26.50 15.92
CA TYR A 87 -22.86 -25.05 16.08
C TYR A 87 -21.63 -24.37 15.48
N GLU A 88 -20.45 -24.98 15.63
CA GLU A 88 -19.26 -24.51 14.92
C GLU A 88 -19.49 -24.55 13.40
N ARG A 89 -20.13 -25.60 12.88
CA ARG A 89 -20.41 -25.78 11.44
C ARG A 89 -21.37 -24.74 10.89
N LEU A 90 -22.49 -24.53 11.58
CA LEU A 90 -23.46 -23.50 11.22
C LEU A 90 -22.83 -22.11 11.28
N LYS A 91 -22.08 -21.81 12.34
CA LYS A 91 -21.38 -20.53 12.49
C LYS A 91 -20.37 -20.29 11.35
N LEU A 92 -19.59 -21.29 10.98
CA LEU A 92 -18.63 -21.17 9.87
C LEU A 92 -19.33 -20.91 8.55
N MET A 93 -20.42 -21.63 8.27
CA MET A 93 -21.23 -21.45 7.06
C MET A 93 -21.86 -20.04 7.00
N GLU A 94 -22.39 -19.56 8.13
CA GLU A 94 -22.93 -18.20 8.24
C GLU A 94 -21.85 -17.13 8.05
N GLU A 95 -20.67 -17.29 8.67
CA GLU A 95 -19.54 -16.39 8.50
C GLU A 95 -19.02 -16.36 7.05
N GLN A 96 -18.99 -17.50 6.37
CA GLN A 96 -18.62 -17.58 4.95
C GLN A 96 -19.64 -16.87 4.07
N ALA A 97 -20.94 -17.16 4.25
CA ALA A 97 -22.00 -16.49 3.51
C ALA A 97 -21.96 -14.96 3.68
N GLN A 98 -21.76 -14.47 4.91
CA GLN A 98 -21.63 -13.03 5.17
C GLN A 98 -20.39 -12.42 4.51
N LYS A 99 -19.25 -13.12 4.51
CA LYS A 99 -18.03 -12.67 3.83
C LYS A 99 -18.22 -12.62 2.33
N GLU A 100 -18.85 -13.63 1.74
CA GLU A 100 -19.13 -13.69 0.31
C GLU A 100 -20.07 -12.57 -0.13
N THR A 101 -21.15 -12.30 0.63
CA THR A 101 -22.07 -11.21 0.32
C THR A 101 -21.37 -9.85 0.42
N THR A 102 -20.60 -9.62 1.47
CA THR A 102 -19.88 -8.34 1.66
C THR A 102 -18.77 -8.13 0.63
N ALA A 103 -18.05 -9.19 0.26
CA ALA A 103 -17.04 -9.15 -0.80
C ALA A 103 -17.68 -8.86 -2.17
N ALA A 104 -18.78 -9.54 -2.52
CA ALA A 104 -19.49 -9.32 -3.77
C ALA A 104 -20.05 -7.88 -3.88
N GLU A 105 -20.59 -7.34 -2.78
CA GLU A 105 -21.05 -5.94 -2.73
C GLU A 105 -19.89 -4.95 -2.89
N PHE A 106 -18.76 -5.22 -2.26
CA PHE A 106 -17.56 -4.39 -2.37
C PHE A 106 -17.00 -4.40 -3.79
N GLU A 107 -16.88 -5.58 -4.41
CA GLU A 107 -16.41 -5.73 -5.79
C GLU A 107 -17.35 -5.02 -6.78
N ARG A 108 -18.66 -5.12 -6.58
CA ARG A 108 -19.64 -4.40 -7.40
C ARG A 108 -19.44 -2.88 -7.31
N LYS A 109 -19.35 -2.34 -6.09
CA LYS A 109 -19.12 -0.89 -5.87
C LYS A 109 -17.79 -0.44 -6.45
N LYS A 110 -16.72 -1.22 -6.25
CA LYS A 110 -15.40 -0.94 -6.80
C LYS A 110 -15.44 -0.87 -8.34
N ARG A 111 -16.09 -1.84 -8.97
CA ARG A 111 -16.26 -1.87 -10.42
C ARG A 111 -17.07 -0.67 -10.93
N GLU A 112 -18.16 -0.32 -10.26
CA GLU A 112 -18.97 0.87 -10.60
C GLU A 112 -18.12 2.16 -10.55
N TRP A 113 -17.26 2.31 -9.54
CA TRP A 113 -16.36 3.46 -9.42
C TRP A 113 -15.26 3.46 -10.48
N GLU A 114 -14.66 2.31 -10.77
CA GLU A 114 -13.66 2.15 -11.82
C GLU A 114 -14.26 2.48 -13.19
N GLU A 115 -15.44 1.94 -13.53
CA GLU A 115 -16.15 2.24 -14.78
C GLU A 115 -16.49 3.74 -14.90
N ALA A 116 -16.92 4.38 -13.82
CA ALA A 116 -17.20 5.83 -13.81
C ALA A 116 -15.93 6.67 -14.00
N ALA A 117 -14.82 6.29 -13.37
CA ALA A 117 -13.52 6.94 -13.54
C ALA A 117 -12.96 6.74 -14.95
N GLU A 118 -13.09 5.54 -15.50
CA GLU A 118 -12.70 5.21 -16.87
C GLU A 118 -13.54 5.96 -17.90
N ALA A 119 -14.86 6.05 -17.73
CA ALA A 119 -15.73 6.82 -18.62
C ALA A 119 -15.35 8.30 -18.66
N LYS A 120 -15.09 8.91 -17.50
CA LYS A 120 -14.61 10.31 -17.40
C LYS A 120 -13.25 10.46 -18.09
N THR A 121 -12.32 9.54 -17.83
CA THR A 121 -10.96 9.56 -18.39
C THR A 121 -10.97 9.34 -19.90
N ALA A 122 -11.76 8.40 -20.41
CA ALA A 122 -11.93 8.10 -21.82
C ALA A 122 -12.54 9.28 -22.58
N LYS A 123 -13.58 9.92 -22.03
CA LYS A 123 -14.18 11.15 -22.60
C LYS A 123 -13.14 12.27 -22.71
N ASN A 124 -12.33 12.47 -21.68
CA ASN A 124 -11.27 13.49 -21.68
C ASN A 124 -10.12 13.13 -22.64
N ARG A 125 -9.72 11.86 -22.71
CA ARG A 125 -8.72 11.35 -23.65
C ARG A 125 -9.18 11.54 -25.10
N ALA A 126 -10.43 11.20 -25.42
CA ALA A 126 -11.02 11.40 -26.74
C ALA A 126 -11.06 12.88 -27.14
N LYS A 127 -11.42 13.79 -26.21
CA LYS A 127 -11.34 15.24 -26.46
C LYS A 127 -9.92 15.71 -26.78
N ARG A 128 -8.91 15.21 -26.04
CA ARG A 128 -7.48 15.54 -26.27
C ARG A 128 -6.98 14.98 -27.61
N GLN A 129 -7.36 13.74 -27.96
CA GLN A 129 -7.00 13.12 -29.24
C GLN A 129 -7.61 13.87 -30.43
N LYS A 130 -8.91 14.20 -30.39
CA LYS A 130 -9.54 15.05 -31.42
C LYS A 130 -8.84 16.40 -31.57
N LYS A 131 -8.42 17.04 -30.46
CA LYS A 131 -7.64 18.29 -30.51
C LYS A 131 -6.26 18.06 -31.16
N LYS A 132 -5.56 16.99 -30.79
CA LYS A 132 -4.25 16.62 -31.35
C LYS A 132 -4.34 16.35 -32.85
N GLU A 133 -5.36 15.64 -33.31
CA GLU A 133 -5.62 15.37 -34.72
C GLU A 133 -5.91 16.66 -35.50
N ARG A 134 -6.73 17.57 -34.96
CA ARG A 134 -7.00 18.88 -35.59
C ARG A 134 -5.75 19.75 -35.72
N VAL A 135 -4.87 19.73 -34.71
CA VAL A 135 -3.60 20.47 -34.76
C VAL A 135 -2.64 19.82 -35.76
N LYS A 136 -2.53 18.48 -35.77
CA LYS A 136 -1.69 17.76 -36.72
C LYS A 136 -2.16 17.96 -38.17
N GLY A 137 -3.47 17.90 -38.43
CA GLY A 137 -4.05 18.16 -39.76
C GLY A 137 -3.77 19.58 -40.27
N LYS A 138 -3.91 20.60 -39.41
CA LYS A 138 -3.53 21.99 -39.76
C LYS A 138 -2.03 22.18 -39.94
N GLY A 139 -1.20 21.43 -39.21
CA GLY A 139 0.26 21.43 -39.39
C GLY A 139 0.65 20.86 -40.75
N THR A 140 0.06 19.74 -41.15
CA THR A 140 0.35 19.11 -42.45
C THR A 140 -0.20 19.87 -43.65
N GLU A 141 -1.30 20.60 -43.52
CA GLU A 141 -1.80 21.48 -44.59
C GLU A 141 -0.94 22.74 -44.72
N LYS A 142 -0.49 23.34 -43.60
CA LYS A 142 0.45 24.46 -43.65
C LYS A 142 1.86 24.07 -44.10
N GLU A 143 2.33 22.86 -43.79
CA GLU A 143 3.62 22.35 -44.28
C GLU A 143 3.56 22.03 -45.78
N LYS A 144 2.42 21.55 -46.31
CA LYS A 144 2.24 21.35 -47.76
C LYS A 144 2.07 22.66 -48.54
N GLU A 145 1.51 23.71 -47.92
CA GLU A 145 1.38 25.02 -48.56
C GLU A 145 2.67 25.87 -48.43
N ALA A 146 3.48 25.64 -47.39
CA ALA A 146 4.79 26.27 -47.23
C ALA A 146 5.92 25.63 -48.06
N ASP A 147 5.77 24.37 -48.50
CA ASP A 147 6.72 23.72 -49.43
C ASP A 147 6.46 24.10 -50.90
N ALA A 148 5.29 24.67 -51.21
CA ALA A 148 4.92 25.10 -52.57
C ALA A 148 5.07 26.62 -52.83
N ALA A 149 5.31 27.44 -51.80
CA ALA A 149 5.46 28.88 -51.94
C ALA A 149 6.53 29.44 -50.98
N GLY A 150 7.79 29.49 -51.42
CA GLY A 150 8.84 30.05 -50.55
C GLY A 150 10.28 30.07 -51.04
N GLY A 151 10.53 30.27 -52.33
CA GLY A 151 11.82 30.78 -52.80
C GLY A 151 11.73 32.28 -53.07
N ALA A 152 12.62 33.05 -52.43
CA ALA A 152 12.93 34.48 -52.65
C ALA A 152 12.31 35.55 -51.72
N ALA A 153 13.14 35.96 -50.74
CA ALA A 153 13.67 37.32 -50.55
C ALA A 153 12.79 38.48 -50.01
N SER A 154 13.23 38.93 -48.83
CA SER A 154 13.57 40.32 -48.43
C SER A 154 12.48 41.41 -48.26
N GLY A 155 12.52 42.07 -47.09
CA GLY A 155 12.43 43.54 -47.03
C GLY A 155 11.37 44.18 -46.13
N ALA A 156 11.76 44.48 -44.88
CA ALA A 156 11.59 45.74 -44.15
C ALA A 156 10.22 46.39 -43.79
N SER A 157 10.27 47.03 -42.60
CA SER A 157 9.50 48.17 -42.04
C SER A 157 8.10 47.98 -41.43
N GLY A 158 8.10 47.89 -40.09
CA GLY A 158 7.33 48.64 -39.08
C GLY A 158 5.86 49.00 -39.29
N ASP A 159 5.02 48.61 -38.33
CA ASP A 159 4.03 49.48 -37.69
C ASP A 159 3.49 48.84 -36.39
N GLN A 160 3.25 49.65 -35.37
CA GLN A 160 2.74 49.22 -34.08
C GLN A 160 1.27 48.81 -34.17
N SER A 161 0.92 47.67 -33.57
CA SER A 161 -0.43 47.48 -33.05
C SER A 161 -0.43 46.57 -31.83
N GLU A 162 -1.01 47.13 -30.77
CA GLU A 162 -1.17 46.66 -29.42
C GLU A 162 -1.53 45.17 -29.29
N VAL A 163 -0.81 44.49 -28.40
CA VAL A 163 -1.17 43.14 -27.92
C VAL A 163 -2.40 43.26 -27.01
N PRO A 164 -3.58 42.71 -27.34
CA PRO A 164 -4.72 42.81 -26.45
C PRO A 164 -4.55 41.78 -25.33
N PHE A 165 -4.38 42.29 -24.10
CA PHE A 165 -4.48 41.53 -22.86
C PHE A 165 -5.73 40.64 -22.88
N LYS A 166 -5.54 39.32 -23.03
CA LYS A 166 -6.62 38.33 -22.93
C LYS A 166 -7.02 38.17 -21.47
N LYS A 167 -7.98 39.01 -21.06
CA LYS A 167 -9.13 38.74 -20.18
C LYS A 167 -8.97 37.52 -19.26
N ARG A 168 -8.53 37.78 -18.03
CA ARG A 168 -8.82 36.94 -16.85
C ARG A 168 -10.34 36.74 -16.80
N ARG A 169 -10.81 35.50 -16.79
CA ARG A 169 -12.24 35.19 -16.66
C ARG A 169 -12.65 35.50 -15.22
N LEU A 170 -13.41 36.57 -15.07
CA LEU A 170 -14.19 36.87 -13.88
C LEU A 170 -15.31 35.82 -13.79
N VAL A 171 -15.24 34.93 -12.81
CA VAL A 171 -16.42 34.22 -12.32
C VAL A 171 -16.87 34.98 -11.07
N SER A 172 -18.12 35.41 -11.08
CA SER A 172 -18.88 35.97 -9.95
C SER A 172 -18.32 37.19 -9.19
N GLY A 173 -17.66 38.14 -9.86
CA GLY A 173 -17.58 39.52 -9.37
C GLY A 173 -16.82 39.77 -8.05
N LYS A 174 -15.96 38.85 -7.59
CA LYS A 174 -15.03 39.09 -6.47
C LYS A 174 -13.60 38.86 -6.94
N GLU A 175 -12.73 39.85 -6.72
CA GLU A 175 -11.31 39.77 -7.05
C GLU A 175 -10.63 38.68 -6.21
N LEU A 176 -9.97 37.73 -6.88
CA LEU A 176 -9.07 36.78 -6.22
C LEU A 176 -7.79 37.53 -5.81
N VAL A 177 -7.81 38.06 -4.59
CA VAL A 177 -6.62 38.56 -3.88
C VAL A 177 -5.93 37.34 -3.25
N PHE A 178 -4.68 37.07 -3.64
CA PHE A 178 -3.87 36.01 -3.02
C PHE A 178 -3.61 36.38 -1.54
N ARG A 179 -4.12 35.57 -0.62
CA ARG A 179 -3.87 35.70 0.83
C ARG A 179 -2.44 35.25 1.18
N ARG A 180 -1.85 35.94 2.16
CA ARG A 180 -0.55 35.64 2.76
C ARG A 180 -0.75 34.56 3.84
N PRO A 181 0.19 33.61 4.05
CA PRO A 181 -0.03 32.51 4.98
C PRO A 181 -0.31 32.99 6.42
N GLY A 182 -1.47 32.65 6.99
CA GLY A 182 -1.81 32.87 8.41
C GLY A 182 -3.17 33.52 8.76
N GLU A 183 -4.19 33.50 7.88
CA GLU A 183 -5.53 34.05 8.19
C GLU A 183 -6.59 32.96 8.00
N ASP A 184 -7.18 32.51 9.11
CA ASP A 184 -8.20 31.46 9.19
C ASP A 184 -9.60 32.06 8.95
N ASP A 185 -10.37 31.45 8.04
CA ASP A 185 -11.83 31.59 7.95
C ASP A 185 -12.43 30.18 8.04
N GLU A 186 -13.27 29.98 9.04
CA GLU A 186 -14.08 28.78 9.29
C GLU A 186 -15.33 28.81 8.39
N GLU A 187 -15.42 27.94 7.37
CA GLU A 187 -16.66 27.28 6.89
C GLU A 187 -16.42 26.45 5.60
N ASP A 188 -16.84 25.17 5.70
CA ASP A 188 -17.23 24.18 4.70
C ASP A 188 -16.24 23.51 3.70
N ASP A 189 -16.37 22.16 3.75
CA ASP A 189 -16.16 21.09 2.77
C ASP A 189 -14.75 20.58 2.42
N GLU A 190 -14.50 19.38 2.96
CA GLU A 190 -14.03 18.16 2.28
C GLU A 190 -13.12 18.32 1.05
N ASP A 191 -11.82 18.09 1.24
CA ASP A 191 -10.99 17.15 0.47
C ASP A 191 -9.52 17.26 0.95
N ASP A 192 -9.13 16.37 1.88
CA ASP A 192 -7.74 16.17 2.30
C ASP A 192 -6.94 15.49 1.16
N VAL A 193 -6.29 16.30 0.32
CA VAL A 193 -5.31 15.83 -0.67
C VAL A 193 -3.91 16.13 -0.16
N GLY A 194 -3.25 15.08 0.33
CA GLY A 194 -1.89 15.12 0.85
C GLY A 194 -0.83 15.64 -0.14
N PRO A 195 0.34 16.07 0.36
CA PRO A 195 1.29 16.89 -0.37
C PRO A 195 2.02 16.15 -1.49
N GLU A 196 2.08 16.76 -2.68
CA GLU A 196 2.93 16.32 -3.79
C GLU A 196 4.44 16.52 -3.49
N PRO A 197 5.32 15.64 -4.00
CA PRO A 197 6.75 15.69 -3.76
C PRO A 197 7.47 16.77 -4.58
N ALA A 198 8.42 17.45 -3.94
CA ALA A 198 9.27 18.49 -4.53
C ALA A 198 10.23 17.95 -5.62
N PRO A 199 10.64 18.79 -6.60
CA PRO A 199 11.53 18.40 -7.68
C PRO A 199 12.98 18.17 -7.19
N ALA A 200 13.58 17.11 -7.71
CA ALA A 200 14.92 16.63 -7.39
C ALA A 200 16.00 17.71 -7.58
N ALA A 201 16.72 18.01 -6.50
CA ALA A 201 17.97 18.75 -6.54
C ALA A 201 19.09 17.86 -7.13
N ASN A 202 19.85 18.47 -8.03
CA ASN A 202 20.96 17.89 -8.76
C ASN A 202 22.07 17.43 -7.79
N VAL A 203 22.27 16.11 -7.66
CA VAL A 203 23.38 15.53 -6.89
C VAL A 203 24.63 15.45 -7.79
N PRO A 204 25.80 15.93 -7.34
CA PRO A 204 27.04 15.80 -8.10
C PRO A 204 27.44 14.32 -8.24
N THR A 205 27.74 13.91 -9.46
CA THR A 205 28.32 12.61 -9.79
C THR A 205 29.68 12.44 -9.10
N THR A 206 29.71 11.70 -7.99
CA THR A 206 30.95 11.20 -7.39
C THR A 206 31.47 10.04 -8.23
N ALA A 207 32.10 10.37 -9.34
CA ALA A 207 32.84 9.46 -10.19
C ALA A 207 34.33 9.46 -9.82
N ASP A 208 34.67 9.30 -8.54
CA ASP A 208 36.02 8.88 -8.12
C ASP A 208 36.02 8.48 -6.63
N ALA A 209 35.44 7.31 -6.32
CA ALA A 209 35.63 6.65 -5.04
C ALA A 209 36.23 5.27 -5.32
N PRO A 210 37.32 4.87 -4.65
CA PRO A 210 37.93 3.56 -4.88
C PRO A 210 36.90 2.46 -4.54
N PRO A 211 36.87 1.35 -5.31
CA PRO A 211 35.89 0.30 -5.09
C PRO A 211 36.05 -0.25 -3.67
N VAL A 212 35.00 -0.07 -2.86
CA VAL A 212 34.88 -0.78 -1.58
C VAL A 212 34.93 -2.28 -1.88
N PRO A 213 35.78 -3.05 -1.19
CA PRO A 213 35.85 -4.48 -1.42
C PRO A 213 34.49 -5.09 -1.11
N ILE A 214 33.86 -5.69 -2.12
CA ILE A 214 32.67 -6.51 -1.96
C ILE A 214 33.15 -7.78 -1.25
N VAL A 215 33.13 -7.76 0.08
CA VAL A 215 33.27 -8.96 0.87
C VAL A 215 31.98 -9.75 0.63
N ASP A 216 32.08 -10.99 0.13
CA ASP A 216 30.95 -11.89 -0.01
C ASP A 216 30.33 -12.13 1.37
N ALA A 217 29.37 -11.28 1.72
CA ALA A 217 28.61 -11.39 2.94
C ALA A 217 27.76 -12.66 2.82
N PRO A 218 27.65 -13.43 3.92
CA PRO A 218 26.90 -14.68 3.89
C PRO A 218 25.43 -14.40 3.55
N ARG A 219 24.97 -14.99 2.45
CA ARG A 219 23.64 -14.76 1.85
C ARG A 219 22.58 -15.57 2.60
N ILE A 220 21.51 -14.91 3.01
CA ILE A 220 20.33 -15.55 3.58
C ILE A 220 19.57 -16.24 2.45
N THR A 221 19.41 -17.56 2.54
CA THR A 221 18.54 -18.34 1.65
C THR A 221 17.12 -18.35 2.22
N ILE A 222 16.15 -17.80 1.48
CA ILE A 222 14.72 -17.85 1.83
C ILE A 222 14.13 -19.09 1.14
N ILE A 223 13.48 -19.97 1.90
CA ILE A 223 12.78 -21.14 1.35
C ILE A 223 11.29 -20.84 1.45
N GLU A 224 10.64 -20.74 0.30
CA GLU A 224 9.17 -20.68 0.17
C GLU A 224 8.69 -22.12 -0.05
N ASP A 225 8.12 -22.73 0.99
CA ASP A 225 7.43 -24.03 0.84
C ASP A 225 5.95 -23.74 0.48
N ASP A 226 5.55 -24.15 -0.73
CA ASP A 226 4.18 -24.08 -1.28
C ASP A 226 3.11 -24.75 -0.38
#